data_AF-A0A813BJN0-F1
#
_entry.id   AF-A0A813BJN0-F1
#
_cell.length_a   1.000
_cell.length_b   1.000
_cell.length_c   1.000
_cell.angle_alpha   90.00
_cell.angle_beta   90.00
_cell.angle_gamma   90.00
#
_symmetry.space_group_name_H-M   'P 1'
#
loop_
_entity.id
_entity.type
_entity.pdbx_description
1 polymer ?
#
loop_
_entity_poly.entity_id
_entity_poly.type
_entity_poly.pdbx_seq_one_letter_code
_entity_poly.pdbx_strand_id
1 'polypeptide(L)'
;MELSAENQAELVSAREQAILLQGLMGARPGAVLGAVNTSAPMTAAPSDAAASSVPSTEGTPTPMDTQAREGKRGNDWDSGKGADKYRRSAQVKGGGYGSGWGNKRQNEWWKKAKNDFDEENKREKEVEEIRNLCVSLSRLVLRHDDQQAIDRTEKGFILFCQTNGMLSVIPDMVRCIEAWTKMKEDNPTGLTLPRRAATLKQLLDLWFIRLEVVAETEESLSQAKNMLILNQAGQVPYLQYNRQTEQLEIKPDREPMELKTVLETIKELQDLVLLPNTTLRFHAARKLTSQPKGDIVPMMLEIGVRTREADRAWELLARLCHSGACRAVAMSLRQERVGRSALAKQVQQMVEGLSEPYS
;
A
#
# COMPACT_ATOMS: atom_id res chain seq x y z
N MET A 1 2.98 27.64 -14.70
CA MET A 1 1.84 27.02 -15.41
C MET A 1 0.69 28.03 -15.36
N GLU A 2 0.07 28.37 -16.49
CA GLU A 2 -1.11 29.24 -16.49
C GLU A 2 -2.34 28.43 -16.05
N LEU A 3 -2.96 28.83 -14.94
CA LEU A 3 -4.20 28.24 -14.46
C LEU A 3 -5.37 28.75 -15.31
N SER A 4 -6.39 27.91 -15.53
CA SER A 4 -7.67 28.38 -16.07
C SER A 4 -8.31 29.39 -15.11
N ALA A 5 -9.11 30.33 -15.63
CA ALA A 5 -9.82 31.33 -14.81
C ALA A 5 -10.68 30.69 -13.69
N GLU A 6 -11.30 29.54 -13.96
CA GLU A 6 -12.07 28.77 -12.98
C GLU A 6 -11.18 28.27 -11.83
N ASN A 7 -10.13 27.49 -12.15
CA ASN A 7 -9.14 27.03 -11.17
C ASN A 7 -8.51 28.20 -10.38
N GLN A 8 -8.32 29.37 -10.99
CA GLN A 8 -7.79 30.54 -10.30
C GLN A 8 -8.77 31.10 -9.25
N ALA A 9 -10.06 31.20 -9.59
CA ALA A 9 -11.08 31.64 -8.64
C ALA A 9 -11.26 30.63 -7.50
N GLU A 10 -11.26 29.33 -7.80
CA GLU A 10 -11.32 28.27 -6.80
C GLU A 10 -10.10 28.28 -5.89
N LEU A 11 -8.89 28.48 -6.44
CA LEU A 11 -7.67 28.59 -5.63
C LEU A 11 -7.73 29.77 -4.66
N VAL A 12 -8.23 30.93 -5.10
CA VAL A 12 -8.40 32.09 -4.22
C VAL A 12 -9.35 31.76 -3.07
N SER A 13 -10.52 31.18 -3.38
CA SER A 13 -11.48 30.78 -2.35
C SER A 13 -10.90 29.73 -1.39
N ALA A 14 -10.18 28.74 -1.92
CA ALA A 14 -9.54 27.69 -1.13
C ALA A 14 -8.43 28.24 -0.22
N ARG A 15 -7.64 29.22 -0.69
CA ARG A 15 -6.63 29.93 0.10
C ARG A 15 -7.27 30.70 1.25
N GLU A 16 -8.35 31.44 0.99
CA GLU A 16 -9.08 32.16 2.03
C GLU A 16 -9.60 31.21 3.11
N GLN A 17 -10.20 30.08 2.72
CA GLN A 17 -10.67 29.07 3.65
C GLN A 17 -9.51 28.44 4.44
N ALA A 18 -8.36 28.18 3.82
CA ALA A 18 -7.17 27.68 4.51
C ALA A 18 -6.64 28.71 5.54
N ILE A 19 -6.65 29.99 5.22
CA ILE A 19 -6.25 31.08 6.14
C ILE A 19 -7.21 31.16 7.32
N LEU A 20 -8.52 31.06 7.09
CA LEU A 20 -9.53 31.03 8.15
C LEU A 20 -9.31 29.85 9.10
N LEU A 21 -9.06 28.65 8.56
CA LEU A 21 -8.74 27.47 9.36
C LEU A 21 -7.48 27.66 10.20
N GLN A 22 -6.43 28.28 9.65
CA GLN A 22 -5.24 28.63 10.42
C GLN A 22 -5.54 29.60 11.55
N GLY A 23 -6.40 30.61 11.32
CA GLY A 23 -6.83 31.54 12.35
C GLY A 23 -7.54 30.85 13.52
N LEU A 24 -8.35 29.83 13.23
CA LEU A 24 -9.06 29.03 14.24
C LEU A 24 -8.13 28.12 15.07
N MET A 25 -6.97 27.74 14.54
CA MET A 25 -5.99 26.91 15.25
C MET A 25 -5.21 27.67 16.34
N GLY A 26 -5.38 29.00 16.44
CA GLY A 26 -4.68 29.85 17.40
C GLY A 26 -3.24 30.19 16.99
N ALA A 27 -2.36 30.44 17.95
CA ALA A 27 -0.96 30.82 17.69
C ALA A 27 -0.27 29.81 16.75
N ARG A 28 0.35 30.36 15.69
CA ARG A 28 1.13 29.58 14.73
C ARG A 28 2.26 28.88 15.49
N PRO A 29 2.44 27.55 15.36
CA PRO A 29 3.68 26.91 15.78
C PRO A 29 4.84 27.59 15.03
N GLY A 30 5.71 28.27 15.78
CA GLY A 30 6.78 29.10 15.23
C GLY A 30 7.88 28.29 14.54
N ALA A 31 8.79 29.01 13.90
CA ALA A 31 10.10 28.51 13.50
C ALA A 31 10.81 27.88 14.72
N VAL A 32 10.96 26.56 14.72
CA VAL A 32 11.52 25.82 15.87
C VAL A 32 13.05 25.72 15.79
N LEU A 33 13.62 25.89 14.60
CA LEU A 33 15.07 25.75 14.38
C LEU A 33 15.77 27.04 14.80
N GLY A 34 16.67 26.96 15.78
CA GLY A 34 17.32 28.12 16.42
C GLY A 34 16.82 28.48 17.83
N ALA A 35 15.80 27.78 18.36
CA ALA A 35 15.41 27.90 19.77
C ALA A 35 15.41 26.51 20.41
N VAL A 36 16.17 26.36 21.50
CA VAL A 36 16.33 25.16 22.36
C VAL A 36 17.56 24.28 22.03
N ASN A 37 18.58 24.43 22.90
CA ASN A 37 19.54 23.38 23.25
C ASN A 37 18.77 22.16 23.78
N THR A 38 18.93 20.97 23.17
CA THR A 38 18.99 19.69 23.92
C THR A 38 19.31 18.47 23.04
N SER A 39 20.36 17.76 23.46
CA SER A 39 20.58 16.31 23.49
C SER A 39 20.39 15.42 22.25
N ALA A 40 21.53 14.83 21.87
CA ALA A 40 21.78 13.50 21.27
C ALA A 40 21.24 13.21 19.85
N PRO A 41 22.03 12.52 19.00
CA PRO A 41 21.62 12.15 17.65
C PRO A 41 20.43 11.19 17.74
N MET A 42 19.26 11.65 17.27
CA MET A 42 18.04 10.85 17.24
C MET A 42 18.20 9.71 16.22
N THR A 43 18.19 8.48 16.72
CA THR A 43 18.07 7.24 15.92
C THR A 43 16.83 7.32 15.05
N ALA A 44 17.04 7.40 13.73
CA ALA A 44 15.98 7.27 12.75
C ALA A 44 15.45 5.83 12.79
N ALA A 45 14.14 5.67 12.97
CA ALA A 45 13.54 4.34 12.92
C ALA A 45 13.79 3.70 11.54
N PRO A 46 14.04 2.37 11.50
CA PRO A 46 14.27 1.65 10.27
C PRO A 46 13.06 1.77 9.35
N SER A 47 13.32 2.11 8.11
CA SER A 47 12.28 2.46 7.15
C SER A 47 11.65 1.28 6.41
N ASP A 48 11.76 0.09 6.98
CA ASP A 48 11.10 -1.12 6.52
C ASP A 48 10.24 -1.68 7.66
N ALA A 49 9.21 -0.93 8.05
CA ALA A 49 8.07 -1.55 8.72
C ALA A 49 7.26 -2.32 7.67
N ALA A 50 7.79 -3.50 7.29
CA ALA A 50 6.91 -4.59 6.90
C ALA A 50 5.94 -4.80 8.06
N ALA A 51 4.64 -4.84 7.74
CA ALA A 51 3.63 -5.23 8.69
C ALA A 51 4.07 -6.52 9.41
N SER A 52 3.99 -6.49 10.75
CA SER A 52 4.14 -7.59 11.70
C SER A 52 3.98 -8.99 11.06
N SER A 53 5.07 -9.75 11.01
CA SER A 53 5.03 -11.22 10.86
C SER A 53 5.80 -11.85 12.02
N VAL A 54 5.15 -12.81 12.67
CA VAL A 54 5.67 -13.68 13.74
C VAL A 54 6.59 -14.74 13.09
N PRO A 55 7.66 -15.23 13.74
CA PRO A 55 8.77 -15.87 13.04
C PRO A 55 8.46 -17.32 12.68
N SER A 56 8.81 -17.71 11.46
CA SER A 56 8.98 -19.11 11.06
C SER A 56 10.37 -19.29 10.47
N THR A 57 10.97 -20.41 10.85
CA THR A 57 12.37 -20.80 10.81
C THR A 57 12.97 -20.99 9.41
N GLU A 58 14.30 -20.87 9.41
CA GLU A 58 15.32 -21.12 8.38
C GLU A 58 14.98 -22.09 7.23
N GLY A 59 15.36 -21.68 6.02
CA GLY A 59 15.49 -22.52 4.84
C GLY A 59 16.29 -21.80 3.74
N THR A 60 17.52 -22.24 3.52
CA THR A 60 18.50 -21.75 2.53
C THR A 60 17.97 -21.80 1.09
N PRO A 61 18.31 -20.86 0.18
CA PRO A 61 17.89 -20.94 -1.21
C PRO A 61 18.87 -21.77 -2.04
N THR A 62 18.37 -22.73 -2.80
CA THR A 62 19.07 -23.34 -3.95
C THR A 62 18.49 -22.80 -5.26
N PRO A 63 19.33 -22.50 -6.27
CA PRO A 63 18.88 -21.90 -7.53
C PRO A 63 18.31 -23.00 -8.44
N MET A 64 17.22 -22.72 -9.15
CA MET A 64 16.70 -23.64 -10.15
C MET A 64 16.97 -23.08 -11.55
N ASP A 65 17.81 -23.83 -12.26
CA ASP A 65 18.19 -23.61 -13.65
C ASP A 65 17.00 -23.77 -14.61
N THR A 66 17.05 -22.94 -15.64
CA THR A 66 16.25 -23.06 -16.86
C THR A 66 16.89 -24.13 -17.75
N GLN A 67 16.18 -25.23 -18.05
CA GLN A 67 16.37 -25.94 -19.32
C GLN A 67 15.24 -26.90 -19.67
N ALA A 68 14.96 -26.94 -20.98
CA ALA A 68 13.87 -27.58 -21.67
C ALA A 68 13.92 -29.11 -21.65
N ARG A 69 12.75 -29.76 -21.80
CA ARG A 69 12.69 -31.12 -22.34
C ARG A 69 11.42 -31.38 -23.16
N GLU A 70 11.62 -31.46 -24.47
CA GLU A 70 10.72 -32.09 -25.44
C GLU A 70 10.61 -33.60 -25.19
N GLY A 71 9.48 -34.22 -25.54
CA GLY A 71 9.34 -35.68 -25.47
C GLY A 71 7.96 -36.28 -25.75
N LYS A 72 7.55 -36.22 -27.03
CA LYS A 72 6.74 -37.18 -27.82
C LYS A 72 5.53 -37.92 -27.21
N ARG A 73 4.37 -37.65 -27.82
CA ARG A 73 3.14 -38.46 -27.87
C ARG A 73 3.18 -39.47 -29.04
N GLY A 74 2.59 -40.64 -28.83
CA GLY A 74 2.23 -41.71 -29.78
C GLY A 74 1.76 -42.92 -28.96
N ASN A 75 0.68 -43.64 -29.23
CA ASN A 75 0.14 -44.08 -30.52
C ASN A 75 -1.37 -44.34 -30.49
N ASP A 76 -1.96 -44.20 -31.68
CA ASP A 76 -3.20 -44.78 -32.19
C ASP A 76 -3.36 -46.28 -31.93
N TRP A 77 -4.62 -46.69 -31.73
CA TRP A 77 -5.12 -48.01 -32.12
C TRP A 77 -6.57 -47.89 -32.63
N ASP A 78 -6.70 -47.71 -33.95
CA ASP A 78 -7.85 -48.14 -34.74
C ASP A 78 -7.41 -49.30 -35.62
N SER A 79 -8.15 -50.41 -35.61
CA SER A 79 -8.27 -51.39 -36.71
C SER A 79 -9.06 -52.63 -36.29
N GLY A 80 -10.15 -52.91 -37.02
CA GLY A 80 -10.27 -54.21 -37.69
C GLY A 80 -11.16 -55.28 -37.07
N LYS A 81 -12.35 -55.45 -37.66
CA LYS A 81 -13.17 -56.67 -37.60
C LYS A 81 -12.45 -57.85 -38.27
N GLY A 82 -12.59 -59.06 -37.74
CA GLY A 82 -12.24 -60.28 -38.48
C GLY A 82 -12.36 -61.61 -37.72
N ALA A 83 -13.37 -62.39 -38.13
CA ALA A 83 -13.39 -63.85 -38.26
C ALA A 83 -13.54 -64.79 -37.04
N ASP A 84 -14.57 -65.62 -37.19
CA ASP A 84 -14.97 -66.81 -36.45
C ASP A 84 -13.89 -67.90 -36.28
N LYS A 85 -13.98 -68.64 -35.17
CA LYS A 85 -14.23 -70.11 -35.09
C LYS A 85 -13.76 -70.69 -33.75
N TYR A 86 -14.68 -71.17 -32.92
CA TYR A 86 -14.84 -72.59 -32.52
C TYR A 86 -15.78 -72.76 -31.30
N ARG A 87 -16.84 -73.54 -31.52
CA ARG A 87 -17.64 -74.45 -30.65
C ARG A 87 -17.69 -74.18 -29.12
N ARG A 88 -18.86 -73.90 -28.52
CA ARG A 88 -20.04 -74.75 -28.26
C ARG A 88 -19.78 -75.89 -27.24
N SER A 89 -20.20 -75.67 -25.99
CA SER A 89 -20.70 -76.69 -25.05
C SER A 89 -21.86 -76.09 -24.23
N ALA A 90 -23.10 -76.43 -24.58
CA ALA A 90 -24.03 -77.23 -23.76
C ALA A 90 -24.45 -76.50 -22.45
N GLN A 91 -25.57 -75.76 -22.48
CA GLN A 91 -26.91 -76.24 -22.11
C GLN A 91 -26.98 -76.89 -20.72
N VAL A 92 -27.37 -76.11 -19.72
CA VAL A 92 -28.30 -76.58 -18.67
C VAL A 92 -29.38 -75.52 -18.49
N LYS A 93 -30.53 -75.81 -19.11
CA LYS A 93 -31.83 -75.19 -18.83
C LYS A 93 -32.31 -75.81 -17.51
N GLY A 94 -32.11 -75.10 -16.40
CA GLY A 94 -32.70 -75.43 -15.10
C GLY A 94 -33.87 -74.50 -14.84
N GLY A 95 -35.09 -74.97 -15.11
CA GLY A 95 -36.31 -74.31 -14.67
C GLY A 95 -36.43 -74.41 -13.14
N GLY A 96 -36.66 -73.27 -12.50
CA GLY A 96 -36.90 -73.19 -11.07
C GLY A 96 -37.76 -71.98 -10.76
N TYR A 97 -39.08 -72.16 -10.82
CA TYR A 97 -40.03 -71.28 -10.15
C TYR A 97 -39.78 -71.37 -8.63
N GLY A 98 -39.02 -70.41 -8.10
CA GLY A 98 -38.78 -70.24 -6.68
C GLY A 98 -39.22 -68.85 -6.25
N SER A 99 -40.48 -68.71 -5.86
CA SER A 99 -40.97 -67.54 -5.12
C SER A 99 -40.32 -67.54 -3.74
N GLY A 100 -39.22 -66.81 -3.59
CA GLY A 100 -38.45 -66.66 -2.34
C GLY A 100 -38.42 -65.21 -1.90
N TRP A 101 -39.26 -64.87 -0.93
CA TRP A 101 -39.36 -63.57 -0.23
C TRP A 101 -38.11 -63.21 0.62
N GLY A 102 -36.91 -63.63 0.20
CA GLY A 102 -35.61 -63.29 0.81
C GLY A 102 -34.70 -62.43 -0.09
N ASN A 103 -34.95 -62.42 -1.41
CA ASN A 103 -34.05 -61.79 -2.38
C ASN A 103 -34.39 -60.31 -2.69
N LYS A 104 -35.55 -59.83 -2.22
CA LYS A 104 -35.97 -58.42 -2.41
C LYS A 104 -35.20 -57.48 -1.48
N ARG A 105 -34.98 -57.86 -0.21
CA ARG A 105 -34.24 -57.05 0.77
C ARG A 105 -32.75 -56.90 0.44
N GLN A 106 -32.13 -57.94 -0.11
CA GLN A 106 -30.72 -57.90 -0.50
C GLN A 106 -30.51 -56.98 -1.73
N ASN A 107 -31.41 -57.03 -2.72
CA ASN A 107 -31.36 -56.18 -3.91
C ASN A 107 -31.67 -54.70 -3.60
N GLU A 108 -32.54 -54.42 -2.63
CA GLU A 108 -32.78 -53.05 -2.13
C GLU A 108 -31.57 -52.50 -1.34
N TRP A 109 -30.88 -53.34 -0.57
CA TRP A 109 -29.66 -52.94 0.16
C TRP A 109 -28.51 -52.57 -0.79
N TRP A 110 -28.23 -53.38 -1.82
CA TRP A 110 -27.21 -53.07 -2.84
C TRP A 110 -27.53 -51.81 -3.64
N LYS A 111 -28.80 -51.59 -3.99
CA LYS A 111 -29.25 -50.36 -4.67
C LYS A 111 -29.10 -49.14 -3.77
N LYS A 112 -29.45 -49.24 -2.49
CA LYS A 112 -29.28 -48.16 -1.52
C LYS A 112 -27.79 -47.84 -1.32
N ALA A 113 -26.94 -48.84 -1.11
CA ALA A 113 -25.50 -48.66 -0.96
C ALA A 113 -24.85 -48.03 -2.21
N LYS A 114 -25.31 -48.41 -3.41
CA LYS A 114 -24.85 -47.79 -4.67
C LYS A 114 -25.30 -46.33 -4.77
N ASN A 115 -26.55 -46.02 -4.45
CA ASN A 115 -27.04 -44.65 -4.47
C ASN A 115 -26.33 -43.77 -3.43
N ASP A 116 -26.08 -44.29 -2.23
CA ASP A 116 -25.34 -43.60 -1.18
C ASP A 116 -23.89 -43.31 -1.63
N PHE A 117 -23.22 -44.27 -2.27
CA PHE A 117 -21.89 -44.09 -2.87
C PHE A 117 -21.89 -43.08 -4.03
N ASP A 118 -22.87 -43.14 -4.92
CA ASP A 118 -23.00 -42.22 -6.05
C ASP A 118 -23.28 -40.77 -5.56
N GLU A 119 -24.07 -40.60 -4.48
CA GLU A 119 -24.28 -39.30 -3.84
C GLU A 119 -23.02 -38.77 -3.16
N GLU A 120 -22.28 -39.62 -2.45
CA GLU A 120 -21.02 -39.25 -1.79
C GLU A 120 -19.98 -38.79 -2.83
N ASN A 121 -19.80 -39.57 -3.89
CA ASN A 121 -18.90 -39.23 -4.99
C ASN A 121 -19.33 -37.96 -5.74
N LYS A 122 -20.65 -37.70 -5.84
CA LYS A 122 -21.15 -36.42 -6.37
C LYS A 122 -20.81 -35.25 -5.45
N ARG A 123 -20.98 -35.39 -4.14
CA ARG A 123 -20.60 -34.35 -3.16
C ARG A 123 -19.10 -34.10 -3.19
N GLU A 124 -18.27 -35.13 -3.29
CA GLU A 124 -16.81 -34.99 -3.43
C GLU A 124 -16.44 -34.21 -4.69
N LYS A 125 -17.08 -34.50 -5.83
CA LYS A 125 -16.89 -33.72 -7.07
C LYS A 125 -17.35 -32.27 -6.92
N GLU A 126 -18.51 -32.03 -6.32
CA GLU A 126 -19.00 -30.67 -6.07
C GLU A 126 -18.04 -29.89 -5.15
N VAL A 127 -17.49 -30.54 -4.11
CA VAL A 127 -16.48 -29.94 -3.21
C VAL A 127 -15.18 -29.64 -3.96
N GLU A 128 -14.71 -30.55 -4.81
CA GLU A 128 -13.50 -30.35 -5.61
C GLU A 128 -13.70 -29.25 -6.67
N GLU A 129 -14.86 -29.17 -7.30
CA GLU A 129 -15.22 -28.07 -8.21
C GLU A 129 -15.23 -26.72 -7.49
N ILE A 130 -15.82 -26.64 -6.28
CA ILE A 130 -15.82 -25.44 -5.44
C ILE A 130 -14.38 -25.07 -5.03
N ARG A 131 -13.56 -26.06 -4.63
CA ARG A 131 -12.16 -25.85 -4.29
C ARG A 131 -11.39 -25.26 -5.48
N ASN A 132 -11.55 -25.83 -6.66
CA ASN A 132 -10.91 -25.36 -7.89
C ASN A 132 -11.38 -23.96 -8.30
N LEU A 133 -12.67 -23.66 -8.12
CA LEU A 133 -13.22 -22.32 -8.31
C LEU A 133 -12.60 -21.32 -7.32
N CYS A 134 -12.51 -21.67 -6.03
CA CYS A 134 -11.88 -20.85 -5.00
C CYS A 134 -10.41 -20.55 -5.34
N VAL A 135 -9.63 -21.57 -5.71
CA VAL A 135 -8.23 -21.39 -6.14
C VAL A 135 -8.15 -20.46 -7.36
N SER A 136 -9.04 -20.61 -8.33
CA SER A 136 -9.07 -19.78 -9.54
C SER A 136 -9.44 -18.32 -9.23
N LEU A 137 -10.46 -18.11 -8.39
CA LEU A 137 -10.88 -16.79 -7.92
C LEU A 137 -9.78 -16.11 -7.11
N SER A 138 -9.13 -16.83 -6.19
CA SER A 138 -8.02 -16.28 -5.42
C SER A 138 -6.86 -15.87 -6.32
N ARG A 139 -6.48 -16.68 -7.32
CA ARG A 139 -5.46 -16.31 -8.31
C ARG A 139 -5.85 -15.07 -9.13
N LEU A 140 -7.12 -14.96 -9.53
CA LEU A 140 -7.62 -13.77 -10.23
C LEU A 140 -7.55 -12.52 -9.35
N VAL A 141 -7.97 -12.61 -8.10
CA VAL A 141 -7.91 -11.50 -7.13
C VAL A 141 -6.47 -11.07 -6.85
N LEU A 142 -5.53 -12.01 -6.74
CA LEU A 142 -4.11 -11.69 -6.58
C LEU A 142 -3.55 -10.91 -7.77
N ARG A 143 -3.95 -11.24 -9.01
CA ARG A 143 -3.57 -10.46 -10.20
C ARG A 143 -4.16 -9.05 -10.17
N HIS A 144 -5.38 -8.88 -9.66
CA HIS A 144 -5.97 -7.56 -9.47
C HIS A 144 -5.24 -6.75 -8.38
N ASP A 145 -4.83 -7.36 -7.26
CA ASP A 145 -4.01 -6.69 -6.23
C ASP A 145 -2.65 -6.25 -6.81
N ASP A 146 -2.02 -7.09 -7.63
CA ASP A 146 -0.77 -6.76 -8.34
C ASP A 146 -0.95 -5.54 -9.26
N GLN A 147 -2.01 -5.52 -10.08
CA GLN A 147 -2.31 -4.37 -10.95
C GLN A 147 -2.61 -3.10 -10.12
N GLN A 148 -3.38 -3.22 -9.03
CA GLN A 148 -3.63 -2.11 -8.13
C GLN A 148 -2.36 -1.61 -7.44
N ALA A 149 -1.37 -2.48 -7.18
CA ALA A 149 -0.08 -2.08 -6.63
C ALA A 149 0.73 -1.26 -7.65
N ILE A 150 0.68 -1.62 -8.93
CA ILE A 150 1.27 -0.82 -10.02
C ILE A 150 0.56 0.53 -10.11
N ASP A 151 -0.77 0.55 -10.15
CA ASP A 151 -1.53 1.81 -10.25
C ASP A 151 -1.28 2.74 -9.05
N ARG A 152 -0.91 2.20 -7.89
CA ARG A 152 -0.55 2.98 -6.71
C ARG A 152 0.82 3.65 -6.83
N THR A 153 1.77 3.10 -7.59
CA THR A 153 3.06 3.78 -7.77
C THR A 153 2.92 5.07 -8.56
N GLU A 154 1.94 5.16 -9.45
CA GLU A 154 1.66 6.37 -10.25
C GLU A 154 1.06 7.54 -9.46
N LYS A 155 0.55 7.29 -8.24
CA LYS A 155 -0.21 8.32 -7.50
C LYS A 155 0.01 8.37 -6.00
N GLY A 156 0.59 7.31 -5.43
CA GLY A 156 0.67 7.06 -4.00
C GLY A 156 2.01 7.49 -3.41
N PHE A 157 1.94 8.16 -2.27
CA PHE A 157 3.05 8.48 -1.41
C PHE A 157 2.73 8.07 0.04
N ILE A 158 3.77 7.67 0.76
CA ILE A 158 3.70 7.39 2.19
C ILE A 158 4.64 8.35 2.91
N LEU A 159 4.10 9.02 3.93
CA LEU A 159 4.87 9.84 4.85
C LEU A 159 4.95 9.11 6.18
N PHE A 160 6.14 9.01 6.76
CA PHE A 160 6.35 8.51 8.11
C PHE A 160 6.65 9.70 9.00
N CYS A 161 5.65 10.16 9.75
CA CYS A 161 5.76 11.33 10.62
C CYS A 161 6.09 10.88 12.03
N GLN A 162 7.15 11.44 12.62
CA GLN A 162 7.41 11.24 14.04
C GLN A 162 6.31 11.87 14.87
N THR A 163 5.93 11.21 15.96
CA THR A 163 4.87 11.66 16.86
C THR A 163 5.38 12.57 17.95
N ASN A 164 6.62 12.36 18.38
CA ASN A 164 7.26 13.02 19.50
C ASN A 164 8.27 14.08 19.03
N GLY A 165 8.61 15.01 19.92
CA GLY A 165 9.60 16.06 19.68
C GLY A 165 9.02 17.34 19.09
N MET A 166 9.76 18.44 19.22
CA MET A 166 9.30 19.78 18.82
C MET A 166 9.09 19.93 17.31
N LEU A 167 9.74 19.07 16.51
CA LEU A 167 9.61 19.07 15.06
C LEU A 167 8.47 18.16 14.56
N SER A 168 7.78 17.44 15.44
CA SER A 168 6.57 16.70 15.06
C SER A 168 5.51 17.63 14.49
N VAL A 169 4.87 17.20 13.42
CA VAL A 169 3.75 17.89 12.74
C VAL A 169 2.38 17.35 13.15
N ILE A 170 2.36 16.25 13.91
CA ILE A 170 1.13 15.56 14.29
C ILE A 170 0.19 16.47 15.12
N PRO A 171 0.66 17.22 16.14
CA PRO A 171 -0.20 18.11 16.92
C PRO A 171 -0.89 19.16 16.05
N ASP A 172 -0.18 19.70 15.06
CA ASP A 172 -0.72 20.71 14.16
C ASP A 172 -1.75 20.16 13.18
N MET A 173 -1.53 18.94 12.68
CA MET A 173 -2.52 18.25 11.86
C MET A 173 -3.79 17.92 12.66
N VAL A 174 -3.65 17.52 13.94
CA VAL A 174 -4.80 17.31 14.83
C VAL A 174 -5.59 18.61 15.01
N ARG A 175 -4.91 19.72 15.35
CA ARG A 175 -5.55 21.05 15.46
C ARG A 175 -6.26 21.46 14.17
N CYS A 176 -5.65 21.22 13.01
CA CYS A 176 -6.26 21.52 11.71
C CYS A 176 -7.52 20.69 11.46
N ILE A 177 -7.49 19.39 11.80
CA ILE A 177 -8.65 18.50 11.68
C ILE A 177 -9.79 18.95 12.59
N GLU A 178 -9.48 19.35 13.83
CA GLU A 178 -10.46 19.85 14.80
C GLU A 178 -11.07 21.17 14.32
N ALA A 179 -10.24 22.13 13.89
CA ALA A 179 -10.70 23.41 13.35
C ALA A 179 -11.58 23.22 12.10
N TRP A 180 -11.19 22.33 11.19
CA TRP A 180 -11.96 22.00 9.99
C TRP A 180 -13.31 21.38 10.36
N THR A 181 -13.32 20.43 11.29
CA THR A 181 -14.55 19.77 11.76
C THR A 181 -15.51 20.79 12.36
N LYS A 182 -15.01 21.64 13.26
CA LYS A 182 -15.80 22.71 13.89
C LYS A 182 -16.37 23.69 12.86
N MET A 183 -15.54 24.15 11.91
CA MET A 183 -15.99 25.07 10.86
C MET A 183 -17.04 24.42 9.94
N LYS A 184 -16.94 23.11 9.69
CA LYS A 184 -17.96 22.38 8.92
C LYS A 184 -19.28 22.24 9.67
N GLU A 185 -19.22 22.07 10.99
CA GLU A 185 -20.41 22.02 11.86
C GLU A 185 -21.08 23.39 11.94
N ASP A 186 -20.30 24.45 12.15
CA ASP A 186 -20.78 25.84 12.28
C ASP A 186 -21.27 26.41 10.93
N ASN A 187 -20.62 26.07 9.82
CA ASN A 187 -20.96 26.54 8.47
C ASN A 187 -20.88 25.42 7.40
N PRO A 188 -21.91 24.54 7.34
CA PRO A 188 -21.88 23.37 6.46
C PRO A 188 -21.82 23.68 4.97
N THR A 189 -22.43 24.77 4.51
CA THR A 189 -22.50 25.13 3.08
C THR A 189 -21.36 26.04 2.63
N GLY A 190 -20.80 26.85 3.54
CA GLY A 190 -19.70 27.76 3.21
C GLY A 190 -18.32 27.10 3.12
N LEU A 191 -18.09 25.97 3.80
CA LEU A 191 -16.81 25.26 3.75
C LEU A 191 -16.80 24.24 2.60
N THR A 192 -16.16 24.63 1.50
CA THR A 192 -15.99 23.81 0.29
C THR A 192 -14.63 23.11 0.23
N LEU A 193 -13.60 23.65 0.89
CA LEU A 193 -12.27 23.06 0.97
C LEU A 193 -12.31 21.69 1.67
N PRO A 194 -11.93 20.58 0.99
CA PRO A 194 -11.94 19.27 1.61
C PRO A 194 -10.90 19.16 2.73
N ARG A 195 -11.26 18.48 3.84
CA ARG A 195 -10.36 18.27 4.99
C ARG A 195 -8.97 17.75 4.59
N ARG A 196 -8.92 16.80 3.64
CA ARG A 196 -7.67 16.22 3.13
C ARG A 196 -6.72 17.28 2.55
N ALA A 197 -7.24 18.23 1.78
CA ALA A 197 -6.46 19.32 1.19
C ALA A 197 -6.03 20.32 2.25
N ALA A 198 -6.93 20.69 3.17
CA ALA A 198 -6.63 21.58 4.29
C ALA A 198 -5.51 21.03 5.19
N THR A 199 -5.57 19.75 5.57
CA THR A 199 -4.55 19.14 6.44
C THR A 199 -3.21 18.97 5.71
N LEU A 200 -3.21 18.64 4.41
CA LEU A 200 -1.97 18.58 3.62
C LEU A 200 -1.35 19.97 3.43
N LYS A 201 -2.17 20.99 3.19
CA LYS A 201 -1.73 22.39 3.16
C LYS A 201 -1.07 22.81 4.47
N GLN A 202 -1.68 22.45 5.61
CA GLN A 202 -1.10 22.76 6.92
C GLN A 202 0.28 22.12 7.11
N LEU A 203 0.47 20.88 6.67
CA LEU A 203 1.78 20.22 6.69
C LEU A 203 2.81 21.00 5.85
N LEU A 204 2.44 21.37 4.62
CA LEU A 204 3.32 22.10 3.70
C LEU A 204 3.66 23.51 4.19
N ASP A 205 2.74 24.18 4.87
CA ASP A 205 2.98 25.50 5.48
C ASP A 205 3.99 25.42 6.61
N LEU A 206 3.85 24.41 7.49
CA LEU A 206 4.83 24.16 8.53
C LEU A 206 6.19 23.80 7.98
N TRP A 207 6.20 22.99 6.93
CA TRP A 207 7.44 22.57 6.29
C TRP A 207 8.19 23.76 5.69
N PHE A 208 7.47 24.64 4.98
CA PHE A 208 8.02 25.86 4.40
C PHE A 208 8.58 26.80 5.47
N ILE A 209 7.77 27.17 6.48
CA ILE A 209 8.16 28.11 7.53
C ILE A 209 9.41 27.63 8.27
N ARG A 210 9.48 26.33 8.58
CA ARG A 210 10.65 25.77 9.28
C ARG A 210 11.88 25.70 8.40
N LEU A 211 11.73 25.52 7.09
CA LEU A 211 12.86 25.55 6.17
C LEU A 211 13.38 26.95 5.88
N GLU A 212 12.53 27.98 5.90
CA GLU A 212 12.99 29.36 5.67
C GLU A 212 14.05 29.77 6.72
N VAL A 213 13.90 29.31 7.96
CA VAL A 213 14.77 29.72 9.07
C VAL A 213 16.08 28.94 9.22
N VAL A 214 16.28 27.87 8.44
CA VAL A 214 17.43 26.94 8.62
C VAL A 214 18.79 27.53 8.25
N ALA A 215 18.79 28.67 7.56
CA ALA A 215 20.00 29.36 7.13
C ALA A 215 19.99 30.85 7.52
N GLU A 216 19.09 31.26 8.43
CA GLU A 216 18.98 32.66 8.88
C GLU A 216 20.10 33.05 9.86
N THR A 217 20.52 32.14 10.74
CA THR A 217 21.56 32.37 11.73
C THR A 217 22.64 31.29 11.64
N GLU A 218 23.85 31.59 12.13
CA GLU A 218 24.94 30.60 12.17
C GLU A 218 24.56 29.38 13.04
N GLU A 219 23.82 29.63 14.12
CA GLU A 219 23.30 28.58 15.00
C GLU A 219 22.30 27.66 14.26
N SER A 220 21.32 28.24 13.55
CA SER A 220 20.33 27.44 12.81
C SER A 220 20.97 26.69 11.63
N LEU A 221 21.96 27.28 10.97
CA LEU A 221 22.75 26.64 9.91
C LEU A 221 23.54 25.44 10.45
N SER A 222 24.22 25.61 11.59
CA SER A 222 24.97 24.52 12.23
C SER A 222 24.04 23.37 12.65
N GLN A 223 22.87 23.69 13.21
CA GLN A 223 21.85 22.71 13.59
C GLN A 223 21.30 21.99 12.36
N ALA A 224 21.02 22.71 11.27
CA ALA A 224 20.52 22.15 10.03
C ALA A 224 21.50 21.16 9.40
N LYS A 225 22.81 21.45 9.45
CA LYS A 225 23.87 20.53 9.03
C LYS A 225 23.91 19.27 9.91
N ASN A 226 23.87 19.44 11.23
CA ASN A 226 23.85 18.31 12.17
C ASN A 226 22.62 17.40 12.00
N MET A 227 21.49 17.98 11.59
CA MET A 227 20.25 17.24 11.36
C MET A 227 20.14 16.60 9.97
N LEU A 228 21.15 16.80 9.11
CA LEU A 228 21.16 16.40 7.70
C LEU A 228 20.03 17.05 6.87
N ILE A 229 19.55 18.23 7.30
CA ILE A 229 18.68 19.08 6.49
C ILE A 229 19.51 19.72 5.36
N LEU A 230 20.72 20.18 5.71
CA LEU A 230 21.71 20.70 4.79
C LEU A 230 22.98 19.85 4.81
N ASN A 231 23.66 19.75 3.68
CA ASN A 231 25.01 19.23 3.60
C ASN A 231 26.04 20.31 4.00
N GLN A 232 27.33 19.97 3.99
CA GLN A 232 28.38 20.92 4.36
C GLN A 232 28.46 22.14 3.43
N ALA A 233 28.05 22.00 2.17
CA ALA A 233 27.97 23.07 1.18
C ALA A 233 26.70 23.94 1.30
N GLY A 234 25.81 23.68 2.27
CA GLY A 234 24.57 24.43 2.45
C GLY A 234 23.45 24.06 1.46
N GLN A 235 23.56 22.93 0.78
CA GLN A 235 22.52 22.40 -0.11
C GLN A 235 21.72 21.30 0.58
N VAL A 236 20.48 21.05 0.14
CA VAL A 236 19.60 20.02 0.68
C VAL A 236 19.94 18.66 0.05
N PRO A 237 20.49 17.70 0.81
CA PRO A 237 20.87 16.39 0.27
C PRO A 237 19.67 15.45 0.11
N TYR A 238 19.89 14.33 -0.56
CA TYR A 238 19.03 13.16 -0.47
C TYR A 238 19.60 12.17 0.54
N LEU A 239 18.74 11.48 1.28
CA LEU A 239 19.13 10.60 2.38
C LEU A 239 18.77 9.14 2.07
N GLN A 240 19.62 8.23 2.52
CA GLN A 240 19.36 6.81 2.54
C GLN A 240 19.62 6.24 3.93
N TYR A 241 18.92 5.17 4.29
CA TYR A 241 19.17 4.48 5.55
C TYR A 241 20.26 3.44 5.34
N ASN A 242 21.36 3.56 6.09
CA ASN A 242 22.40 2.56 6.10
C ASN A 242 22.09 1.52 7.18
N ARG A 243 21.87 0.28 6.76
CA ARG A 243 21.51 -0.84 7.65
C ARG A 243 22.66 -1.30 8.54
N GLN A 244 23.91 -1.02 8.19
CA GLN A 244 25.07 -1.45 8.97
C GLN A 244 25.32 -0.49 10.14
N THR A 245 25.17 0.82 9.89
CA THR A 245 25.36 1.87 10.90
C THR A 245 24.06 2.24 11.61
N GLU A 246 22.92 1.71 11.15
CA GLU A 246 21.56 2.00 11.61
C GLU A 246 21.21 3.50 11.60
N GLN A 247 21.85 4.27 10.71
CA GLN A 247 21.72 5.72 10.64
C GLN A 247 21.35 6.20 9.22
N LEU A 248 20.80 7.42 9.16
CA LEU A 248 20.60 8.10 7.89
C LEU A 248 21.91 8.71 7.43
N GLU A 249 22.23 8.48 6.16
CA GLU A 249 23.44 8.99 5.51
C GLU A 249 23.05 9.69 4.20
N ILE A 250 23.92 10.60 3.76
CA ILE A 250 23.74 11.28 2.47
C ILE A 250 23.90 10.27 1.36
N LYS A 251 22.94 10.24 0.45
CA LYS A 251 22.94 9.42 -0.75
C LYS A 251 23.90 10.04 -1.77
N PRO A 252 25.01 9.37 -2.14
CA PRO A 252 26.04 9.98 -2.98
C PRO A 252 25.68 10.01 -4.47
N ASP A 253 24.73 9.16 -4.91
CA ASP A 253 24.37 8.96 -6.30
C ASP A 253 23.31 9.95 -6.83
N ARG A 254 22.84 10.88 -5.99
CA ARG A 254 21.83 11.88 -6.35
C ARG A 254 22.28 13.27 -5.95
N GLU A 255 22.27 14.17 -6.92
CA GLU A 255 22.70 15.55 -6.72
C GLU A 255 21.80 16.27 -5.69
N PRO A 256 22.37 17.01 -4.73
CA PRO A 256 21.62 17.84 -3.79
C PRO A 256 20.81 18.94 -4.50
N MET A 257 19.80 19.46 -3.84
CA MET A 257 19.05 20.63 -4.31
C MET A 257 19.48 21.90 -3.59
N GLU A 258 19.43 23.05 -4.25
CA GLU A 258 19.54 24.33 -3.55
C GLU A 258 18.35 24.53 -2.60
N LEU A 259 18.61 25.11 -1.42
CA LEU A 259 17.57 25.41 -0.43
C LEU A 259 16.45 26.27 -1.03
N LYS A 260 16.81 27.27 -1.84
CA LYS A 260 15.87 28.13 -2.55
C LYS A 260 14.92 27.33 -3.46
N THR A 261 15.46 26.40 -4.25
CA THR A 261 14.65 25.53 -5.12
C THR A 261 13.70 24.65 -4.32
N VAL A 262 14.13 24.14 -3.16
CA VAL A 262 13.26 23.35 -2.27
C VAL A 262 12.13 24.22 -1.71
N LEU A 263 12.43 25.43 -1.26
CA LEU A 263 11.41 26.38 -0.79
C LEU A 263 10.40 26.72 -1.88
N GLU A 264 10.85 27.01 -3.10
CA GLU A 264 9.99 27.26 -4.26
C GLU A 264 9.12 26.04 -4.60
N THR A 265 9.69 24.83 -4.53
CA THR A 265 8.98 23.56 -4.74
C THR A 265 7.83 23.38 -3.73
N ILE A 266 8.10 23.61 -2.44
CA ILE A 266 7.10 23.48 -1.37
C ILE A 266 6.03 24.57 -1.50
N LYS A 267 6.42 25.80 -1.85
CA LYS A 267 5.50 26.91 -2.07
C LYS A 267 4.56 26.66 -3.25
N GLU A 268 5.07 26.08 -4.34
CA GLU A 268 4.22 25.66 -5.47
C GLU A 268 3.24 24.55 -5.04
N LEU A 269 3.71 23.56 -4.27
CA LEU A 269 2.86 22.50 -3.72
C LEU A 269 1.74 23.03 -2.83
N GLN A 270 1.99 24.06 -2.01
CA GLN A 270 0.97 24.67 -1.15
C GLN A 270 -0.27 25.13 -1.93
N ASP A 271 -0.09 25.59 -3.16
CA ASP A 271 -1.22 26.00 -4.02
C ASP A 271 -1.84 24.81 -4.74
N LEU A 272 -1.02 23.94 -5.31
CA LEU A 272 -1.49 22.80 -6.11
C LEU A 272 -2.41 21.88 -5.29
N VAL A 273 -2.09 21.62 -4.02
CA VAL A 273 -2.87 20.70 -3.17
C VAL A 273 -4.28 21.21 -2.84
N LEU A 274 -4.52 22.51 -3.01
CA LEU A 274 -5.82 23.15 -2.80
C LEU A 274 -6.73 23.05 -4.04
N LEU A 275 -6.16 22.83 -5.22
CA LEU A 275 -6.91 22.73 -6.47
C LEU A 275 -7.74 21.43 -6.53
N PRO A 276 -8.89 21.44 -7.23
CA PRO A 276 -9.74 20.25 -7.33
C PRO A 276 -9.00 19.08 -7.95
N ASN A 277 -9.34 17.88 -7.48
CA ASN A 277 -8.79 16.61 -7.96
C ASN A 277 -7.27 16.45 -7.82
N THR A 278 -6.53 17.41 -7.26
CA THR A 278 -5.11 17.25 -6.93
C THR A 278 -4.94 16.31 -5.74
N THR A 279 -5.52 16.64 -4.59
CA THR A 279 -5.43 15.80 -3.39
C THR A 279 -6.63 14.86 -3.32
N LEU A 280 -6.44 13.58 -3.65
CA LEU A 280 -7.51 12.57 -3.60
C LEU A 280 -7.64 11.95 -2.21
N ARG A 281 -6.50 11.68 -1.56
CA ARG A 281 -6.45 11.10 -0.23
C ARG A 281 -5.31 11.69 0.59
N PHE A 282 -5.58 12.03 1.84
CA PHE A 282 -4.55 12.34 2.82
C PHE A 282 -5.07 11.95 4.20
N HIS A 283 -4.54 10.87 4.76
CA HIS A 283 -5.00 10.34 6.05
C HIS A 283 -3.93 9.50 6.73
N ALA A 284 -4.00 9.44 8.05
CA ALA A 284 -3.15 8.56 8.85
C ALA A 284 -3.64 7.10 8.77
N ALA A 285 -2.71 6.15 8.77
CA ALA A 285 -3.01 4.71 8.86
C ALA A 285 -3.70 4.32 10.19
N ARG A 286 -3.61 5.19 11.20
CA ARG A 286 -4.34 5.09 12.47
C ARG A 286 -4.91 6.45 12.85
N LYS A 287 -6.01 6.49 13.60
CA LYS A 287 -6.64 7.76 14.03
C LYS A 287 -5.62 8.68 14.69
N LEU A 288 -5.51 9.92 14.21
CA LEU A 288 -4.69 10.95 14.83
C LEU A 288 -5.38 11.42 16.12
N THR A 289 -4.61 11.47 17.19
CA THR A 289 -5.03 11.92 18.53
C THR A 289 -3.93 12.82 19.09
N SER A 290 -4.26 13.65 20.08
CA SER A 290 -3.30 14.54 20.73
C SER A 290 -2.18 13.79 21.46
N GLN A 291 -2.44 12.53 21.85
CA GLN A 291 -1.46 11.59 22.38
C GLN A 291 -1.40 10.35 21.47
N PRO A 292 -0.66 10.43 20.35
CA PRO A 292 -0.55 9.30 19.43
C PRO A 292 0.27 8.17 20.07
N LYS A 293 -0.20 6.92 19.95
CA LYS A 293 0.57 5.75 20.37
C LYS A 293 1.69 5.45 19.37
N GLY A 294 2.89 5.14 19.88
CA GLY A 294 4.07 4.80 19.08
C GLY A 294 4.81 5.99 18.49
N ASP A 295 6.07 5.79 18.09
CA ASP A 295 6.99 6.88 17.70
C ASP A 295 6.75 7.44 16.30
N ILE A 296 6.09 6.67 15.42
CA ILE A 296 5.88 7.04 14.02
C ILE A 296 4.45 6.76 13.58
N VAL A 297 3.81 7.74 12.95
CA VAL A 297 2.52 7.62 12.25
C VAL A 297 2.75 7.60 10.74
N PRO A 298 2.46 6.48 10.06
CA PRO A 298 2.33 6.45 8.61
C PRO A 298 1.11 7.25 8.16
N MET A 299 1.30 8.14 7.21
CA MET A 299 0.28 8.91 6.50
C MET A 299 0.28 8.49 5.04
N MET A 300 -0.90 8.20 4.51
CA MET A 300 -1.10 7.83 3.11
C MET A 300 -1.58 9.05 2.33
N LEU A 301 -0.88 9.36 1.25
CA LEU A 301 -1.18 10.45 0.32
C LEU A 301 -1.44 9.86 -1.07
N GLU A 302 -2.57 10.20 -1.67
CA GLU A 302 -2.86 9.90 -3.08
C GLU A 302 -3.13 11.20 -3.83
N ILE A 303 -2.39 11.41 -4.92
CA ILE A 303 -2.54 12.55 -5.83
C ILE A 303 -3.38 12.14 -7.04
N GLY A 304 -4.06 13.09 -7.67
CA GLY A 304 -4.75 12.88 -8.95
C GLY A 304 -3.78 12.56 -10.09
N VAL A 305 -4.30 11.97 -11.17
CA VAL A 305 -3.50 11.61 -12.36
C VAL A 305 -4.09 12.17 -13.66
N ARG A 306 -5.17 12.96 -13.58
CA ARG A 306 -5.95 13.40 -14.74
C ARG A 306 -5.80 14.89 -15.05
N THR A 307 -5.40 15.69 -14.06
CA THR A 307 -5.25 17.14 -14.20
C THR A 307 -3.77 17.52 -14.25
N ARG A 308 -3.45 18.61 -14.94
CA ARG A 308 -2.06 19.09 -15.06
C ARG A 308 -1.50 19.52 -13.72
N GLU A 309 -2.37 20.05 -12.87
CA GLU A 309 -2.10 20.46 -11.50
C GLU A 309 -1.70 19.27 -10.63
N ALA A 310 -2.40 18.14 -10.78
CA ALA A 310 -2.10 16.92 -10.05
C ALA A 310 -0.81 16.26 -10.53
N ASP A 311 -0.60 16.21 -11.84
CA ASP A 311 0.65 15.75 -12.45
C ASP A 311 1.84 16.56 -11.94
N ARG A 312 1.72 17.90 -11.94
CA ARG A 312 2.74 18.78 -11.38
C ARG A 312 2.97 18.55 -9.88
N ALA A 313 1.91 18.37 -9.09
CA ALA A 313 2.05 18.08 -7.67
C ALA A 313 2.80 16.75 -7.44
N TRP A 314 2.52 15.74 -8.27
CA TRP A 314 3.20 14.47 -8.22
C TRP A 314 4.71 14.62 -8.52
N GLU A 315 5.08 15.36 -9.57
CA GLU A 315 6.50 15.61 -9.92
C GLU A 315 7.27 16.24 -8.75
N LEU A 316 6.67 17.25 -8.11
CA LEU A 316 7.29 17.97 -6.99
C LEU A 316 7.43 17.07 -5.76
N LEU A 317 6.41 16.25 -5.45
CA LEU A 317 6.48 15.27 -4.36
C LEU A 317 7.51 14.17 -4.62
N ALA A 318 7.57 13.65 -5.86
CA ALA A 318 8.58 12.67 -6.27
C ALA A 318 10.00 13.25 -6.15
N ARG A 319 10.17 14.54 -6.49
CA ARG A 319 11.45 15.24 -6.31
C ARG A 319 11.82 15.41 -4.84
N LEU A 320 10.86 15.58 -3.93
CA LEU A 320 11.08 15.69 -2.49
C LEU A 320 11.22 14.35 -1.77
N CYS A 321 10.93 13.22 -2.43
CA CYS A 321 11.11 11.90 -1.84
C CYS A 321 12.56 11.69 -1.40
N HIS A 322 12.74 11.21 -0.18
CA HIS A 322 14.04 11.04 0.48
C HIS A 322 14.86 12.32 0.67
N SER A 323 14.26 13.51 0.54
CA SER A 323 14.98 14.77 0.75
C SER A 323 15.30 15.00 2.24
N GLY A 324 16.50 15.52 2.52
CA GLY A 324 16.89 16.01 3.83
C GLY A 324 15.95 17.10 4.36
N ALA A 325 15.28 17.84 3.46
CA ALA A 325 14.26 18.81 3.82
C ALA A 325 13.17 18.25 4.74
N CYS A 326 12.79 16.97 4.58
CA CYS A 326 11.75 16.35 5.41
C CYS A 326 12.11 16.31 6.91
N ARG A 327 13.40 16.42 7.26
CA ARG A 327 13.89 16.45 8.64
C ARG A 327 13.44 17.71 9.40
N ALA A 328 13.18 18.82 8.70
CA ALA A 328 12.65 20.06 9.31
C ALA A 328 11.24 19.88 9.90
N VAL A 329 10.53 18.83 9.50
CA VAL A 329 9.19 18.46 9.99
C VAL A 329 9.14 17.03 10.53
N ALA A 330 10.31 16.50 10.94
CA ALA A 330 10.45 15.18 11.54
C ALA A 330 9.70 14.07 10.78
N MET A 331 9.77 14.10 9.45
CA MET A 331 9.13 13.08 8.61
C MET A 331 10.11 12.46 7.63
N SER A 332 9.70 11.34 7.04
CA SER A 332 10.29 10.84 5.79
C SER A 332 9.19 10.67 4.75
N LEU A 333 9.47 11.07 3.51
CA LEU A 333 8.55 11.00 2.38
C LEU A 333 9.07 10.00 1.35
N ARG A 334 8.19 9.12 0.88
CA ARG A 334 8.51 8.09 -0.12
C ARG A 334 7.34 7.89 -1.06
N GLN A 335 7.66 7.49 -2.28
CA GLN A 335 6.67 6.96 -3.21
C GLN A 335 6.26 5.55 -2.77
N GLU A 336 5.00 5.18 -3.01
CA GLU A 336 4.56 3.80 -2.87
C GLU A 336 5.36 2.89 -3.80
N ARG A 337 5.67 1.68 -3.32
CA ARG A 337 6.36 0.65 -4.08
C ARG A 337 5.38 -0.40 -4.54
N VAL A 338 5.67 -1.01 -5.68
CA VAL A 338 4.96 -2.21 -6.11
C VAL A 338 5.13 -3.29 -5.06
N GLY A 339 4.03 -3.83 -4.57
CA GLY A 339 4.03 -4.89 -3.59
C GLY A 339 2.61 -5.30 -3.20
N ARG A 340 2.45 -6.61 -3.00
CA ARG A 340 1.19 -7.18 -2.52
C ARG A 340 0.83 -6.68 -1.14
N SER A 341 -0.46 -6.44 -0.94
CA SER A 341 -1.01 -6.15 0.38
C SER A 341 -0.75 -7.31 1.36
N ALA A 342 -0.76 -7.04 2.67
CA ALA A 342 -0.57 -8.09 3.68
C ALA A 342 -1.63 -9.21 3.54
N LEU A 343 -2.87 -8.83 3.24
CA LEU A 343 -3.95 -9.78 2.98
C LEU A 343 -3.71 -10.59 1.70
N ALA A 344 -3.25 -9.97 0.61
CA ALA A 344 -2.90 -10.69 -0.60
C ALA A 344 -1.77 -11.70 -0.37
N LYS A 345 -0.77 -11.37 0.46
CA LYS A 345 0.27 -12.35 0.85
C LYS A 345 -0.32 -13.54 1.64
N GLN A 346 -1.25 -13.29 2.56
CA GLN A 346 -1.94 -14.37 3.29
C GLN A 346 -2.79 -15.24 2.35
N VAL A 347 -3.54 -14.62 1.43
CA VAL A 347 -4.33 -15.34 0.42
C VAL A 347 -3.42 -16.19 -0.46
N GLN A 348 -2.28 -15.66 -0.89
CA GLN A 348 -1.30 -16.42 -1.64
C GLN A 348 -0.84 -17.67 -0.89
N GLN A 349 -0.45 -17.54 0.38
CA GLN A 349 -0.02 -18.68 1.21
C GLN A 349 -1.12 -19.73 1.35
N MET A 350 -2.38 -19.30 1.55
CA MET A 350 -3.52 -20.23 1.63
C MET A 350 -3.76 -20.97 0.31
N VAL A 351 -3.64 -20.29 -0.83
CA VAL A 351 -3.81 -20.90 -2.16
C VAL A 351 -2.70 -21.88 -2.46
N GLU A 352 -1.46 -21.55 -2.12
CA GLU A 352 -0.31 -22.44 -2.29
C GLU A 352 -0.55 -23.75 -1.53
N GLY A 353 -0.93 -23.68 -0.25
CA GLY A 353 -1.28 -24.86 0.56
C GLY A 353 -2.51 -25.64 0.06
N LEU A 354 -3.47 -24.98 -0.60
CA LEU A 354 -4.61 -25.65 -1.24
C LEU A 354 -4.26 -26.32 -2.57
N SER A 355 -3.12 -25.98 -3.18
CA SER A 355 -2.69 -26.49 -4.49
C SER A 355 -1.57 -27.52 -4.42
N GLU A 356 -0.98 -27.74 -3.25
CA GLU A 356 -0.10 -28.88 -3.01
C GLU A 356 -0.90 -30.20 -3.00
N PRO A 357 -0.48 -31.22 -3.76
CA PRO A 357 -1.06 -32.55 -3.62
C PRO A 357 -0.73 -33.09 -2.22
N TYR A 358 -1.76 -33.52 -1.49
CA TYR A 358 -1.57 -34.32 -0.28
C TYR A 358 -0.65 -35.49 -0.63
N SER A 359 0.57 -35.49 -0.09
CA SER A 359 1.57 -36.55 -0.27
C SER A 359 1.26 -37.76 0.58
#